data_AF-A0A929VZG3-F1
#
_entry.id   AF-A0A929VZG3-F1
#
_cell.length_a   1.000
_cell.length_b   1.000
_cell.length_c   1.000
_cell.angle_alpha   90.00
_cell.angle_beta   90.00
_cell.angle_gamma   90.00
#
_symmetry.space_group_name_H-M   'P 1'
#
loop_
_entity.id
_entity.type
_entity.pdbx_description
1 polymer ?
#
loop_
_entity_poly.entity_id
_entity_poly.type
_entity_poly.pdbx_seq_one_letter_code
_entity_poly.pdbx_strand_id
1 'polypeptide(L)'
;MSTSTYLTLREDTLRALREFRLADALRSLKAQIGQINTPTHFDLLRWRLQIDYDSFLDSLQEAPAHLGVQEKQLAQLQETYRVCDDLHRYFRFEFACGFVRPEKEVDGRTMCYQLLSQDNASPGVSDVFKGEGSNDTLFNVLWTAPQWTQEQAHDAEKFLDDENADGERQAMAASAVTLRLFSSFDDRQFVWLCQAAQTKTSGVLHTRSVIGAVLVAIKQQEWLPLFPEAKEWASRLVDFTSAYPPFWSVLQRALWIAQETVPFSRHLIKE
;
A
#
# COMPACT_ATOMS: atom_id res chain seq x y z
N MET A 1 8.76 14.13 -23.35
CA MET A 1 8.52 14.26 -21.89
C MET A 1 9.69 13.63 -21.14
N SER A 2 10.11 14.21 -20.03
CA SER A 2 11.25 13.70 -19.24
C SER A 2 10.75 12.92 -18.03
N THR A 3 10.95 11.59 -18.01
CA THR A 3 10.73 10.73 -16.83
C THR A 3 11.39 11.30 -15.58
N SER A 4 12.55 11.94 -15.73
CA SER A 4 13.26 12.59 -14.63
C SER A 4 12.48 13.76 -14.02
N THR A 5 11.78 14.55 -14.82
CA THR A 5 10.94 15.66 -14.33
C THR A 5 9.77 15.14 -13.50
N TYR A 6 9.08 14.10 -14.00
CA TYR A 6 7.98 13.47 -13.27
C TYR A 6 8.44 12.92 -11.90
N LEU A 7 9.57 12.19 -11.88
CA LEU A 7 10.10 11.61 -10.64
C LEU A 7 10.57 12.67 -9.65
N THR A 8 11.11 13.79 -10.13
CA THR A 8 11.50 14.92 -9.28
C THR A 8 10.28 15.54 -8.61
N LEU A 9 9.22 15.84 -9.38
CA LEU A 9 7.98 16.40 -8.85
C LEU A 9 7.29 15.44 -7.87
N ARG A 10 7.36 14.13 -8.12
CA ARG A 10 6.90 13.13 -7.15
C ARG A 10 7.64 13.27 -5.83
N GLU A 11 8.96 13.31 -5.86
CA GLU A 11 9.78 13.41 -4.65
C GLU A 11 9.51 14.72 -3.90
N ASP A 12 9.30 15.82 -4.61
CA ASP A 12 8.92 17.10 -4.01
C ASP A 12 7.54 17.03 -3.34
N THR A 13 6.56 16.36 -3.97
CA THR A 13 5.25 16.09 -3.35
C THR A 13 5.40 15.27 -2.07
N LEU A 14 6.17 14.17 -2.11
CA LEU A 14 6.39 13.29 -0.96
C LEU A 14 7.17 13.99 0.16
N ARG A 15 8.16 14.82 -0.17
CA ARG A 15 8.88 15.65 0.82
C ARG A 15 7.94 16.63 1.50
N ALA A 16 7.10 17.33 0.74
CA ALA A 16 6.11 18.25 1.30
C ALA A 16 5.11 17.53 2.23
N LEU A 17 4.66 16.32 1.86
CA LEU A 17 3.77 15.51 2.69
C LEU A 17 4.42 15.06 4.02
N ARG A 18 5.67 14.59 3.98
CA ARG A 18 6.44 14.22 5.20
C ARG A 18 6.65 15.41 6.14
N GLU A 19 6.72 16.61 5.59
CA GLU A 19 6.85 17.86 6.34
C GLU A 19 5.49 18.54 6.63
N PHE A 20 4.37 17.87 6.33
CA PHE A 20 3.00 18.38 6.57
C PHE A 20 2.69 19.72 5.86
N ARG A 21 3.38 20.00 4.74
CA ARG A 21 3.20 21.20 3.91
C ARG A 21 2.19 20.97 2.78
N LEU A 22 0.91 21.05 3.12
CA LEU A 22 -0.20 20.73 2.20
C LEU A 22 -0.18 21.56 0.90
N ALA A 23 0.00 22.88 0.99
CA ALA A 23 -0.01 23.76 -0.17
C ALA A 23 1.10 23.42 -1.19
N ASP A 24 2.30 23.12 -0.68
CA ASP A 24 3.45 22.72 -1.51
C ASP A 24 3.20 21.34 -2.15
N ALA A 25 2.64 20.40 -1.39
CA ALA A 25 2.28 19.07 -1.87
C ALA A 25 1.26 19.14 -3.02
N LEU A 26 0.18 19.93 -2.86
CA LEU A 26 -0.84 20.11 -3.89
C LEU A 26 -0.29 20.78 -5.15
N ARG A 27 0.57 21.79 -4.99
CA ARG A 27 1.23 22.47 -6.13
C ARG A 27 2.12 21.50 -6.92
N SER A 28 2.92 20.72 -6.21
CA SER A 28 3.82 19.74 -6.84
C SER A 28 3.03 18.59 -7.51
N LEU A 29 1.98 18.08 -6.86
CA LEU A 29 1.08 17.07 -7.44
C LEU A 29 0.40 17.58 -8.72
N LYS A 30 -0.08 18.82 -8.73
CA LYS A 30 -0.64 19.45 -9.94
C LYS A 30 0.38 19.49 -11.07
N ALA A 31 1.62 19.90 -10.79
CA ALA A 31 2.68 19.92 -11.79
C ALA A 31 3.02 18.50 -12.28
N GLN A 32 3.03 17.52 -11.37
CA GLN A 32 3.29 16.10 -11.64
C GLN A 32 2.25 15.51 -12.60
N ILE A 33 0.96 15.75 -12.36
CA ILE A 33 -0.15 15.32 -13.24
C ILE A 33 0.05 15.91 -14.64
N GLY A 34 0.41 17.19 -14.74
CA GLY A 34 0.66 17.85 -16.02
C GLY A 34 1.88 17.32 -16.81
N GLN A 35 2.74 16.48 -16.21
CA GLN A 35 3.90 15.91 -16.92
C GLN A 35 3.58 14.66 -17.75
N ILE A 36 2.47 13.99 -17.47
CA ILE A 36 2.09 12.74 -18.13
C ILE A 36 0.66 12.85 -18.66
N ASN A 37 0.35 12.13 -19.74
CA ASN A 37 -1.01 12.10 -20.26
C ASN A 37 -1.88 11.24 -19.34
N THR A 38 -2.36 11.82 -18.25
CA THR A 38 -3.16 11.10 -17.25
C THR A 38 -4.58 10.83 -17.75
N PRO A 39 -5.19 9.71 -17.34
CA PRO A 39 -6.62 9.52 -17.45
C PRO A 39 -7.41 10.66 -16.79
N THR A 40 -8.57 10.99 -17.35
CA THR A 40 -9.45 12.08 -16.88
C THR A 40 -9.77 12.00 -15.38
N HIS A 41 -9.78 10.80 -14.81
CA HIS A 41 -10.00 10.58 -13.39
C HIS A 41 -8.98 11.31 -12.49
N PHE A 42 -7.68 11.35 -12.85
CA PHE A 42 -6.69 12.05 -12.03
C PHE A 42 -6.88 13.56 -12.06
N ASP A 43 -7.37 14.13 -13.16
CA ASP A 43 -7.74 15.54 -13.23
C ASP A 43 -8.94 15.86 -12.33
N LEU A 44 -9.92 14.96 -12.26
CA LEU A 44 -11.08 15.09 -11.37
C LEU A 44 -10.66 15.01 -9.89
N LEU A 45 -9.81 14.05 -9.53
CA LEU A 45 -9.27 13.93 -8.16
C LEU A 45 -8.49 15.18 -7.76
N ARG A 46 -7.63 15.68 -8.65
CA ARG A 46 -6.88 16.94 -8.44
C ARG A 46 -7.82 18.12 -8.24
N TRP A 47 -8.85 18.24 -9.08
CA TRP A 47 -9.82 19.33 -8.99
C TRP A 47 -10.58 19.29 -7.67
N ARG A 48 -10.99 18.09 -7.21
CA ARG A 48 -11.63 17.89 -5.91
C ARG A 48 -10.70 18.29 -4.76
N LEU A 49 -9.45 17.83 -4.76
CA LEU A 49 -8.46 18.22 -3.74
C LEU A 49 -8.27 19.75 -3.66
N GLN A 50 -8.28 20.43 -4.81
CA GLN A 50 -8.16 21.89 -4.85
C GLN A 50 -9.40 22.57 -4.23
N ILE A 51 -10.61 22.12 -4.57
CA ILE A 51 -11.85 22.65 -3.99
C ILE A 51 -11.88 22.45 -2.48
N ASP A 52 -11.52 21.26 -2.02
CA ASP A 52 -11.51 20.94 -0.59
C ASP A 52 -10.49 21.85 0.14
N TYR A 53 -9.33 22.12 -0.47
CA TYR A 53 -8.33 23.02 0.07
C TYR A 53 -8.80 24.49 0.09
N ASP A 54 -9.42 24.97 -0.98
CA ASP A 54 -9.94 26.34 -1.05
C ASP A 54 -11.06 26.56 0.00
N SER A 55 -11.98 25.59 0.12
CA SER A 55 -13.01 25.57 1.17
C SER A 55 -12.41 25.53 2.58
N PHE A 56 -11.32 24.80 2.78
CA PHE A 56 -10.57 24.79 4.03
C PHE A 56 -9.99 26.18 4.35
N LEU A 57 -9.38 26.85 3.37
CA LEU A 57 -8.86 28.22 3.55
C LEU A 57 -9.95 29.24 3.88
N ASP A 58 -11.10 29.17 3.23
CA ASP A 58 -12.24 30.03 3.51
C ASP A 58 -12.73 29.82 4.96
N SER A 59 -12.82 28.55 5.40
CA SER A 59 -13.22 28.22 6.78
C SER A 59 -12.26 28.74 7.86
N LEU A 60 -10.97 28.88 7.54
CA LEU A 60 -9.98 29.46 8.46
C LEU A 60 -10.15 30.98 8.62
N GLN A 61 -10.66 31.65 7.58
CA GLN A 61 -10.88 33.10 7.59
C GLN A 61 -12.14 33.48 8.38
N GLU A 62 -13.16 32.61 8.38
CA GLU A 62 -14.46 32.89 9.00
C GLU A 62 -14.46 32.70 10.54
N ALA A 63 -13.70 31.75 11.10
CA ALA A 63 -13.53 31.61 12.56
C ALA A 63 -12.32 30.71 12.95
N PRO A 64 -11.26 31.27 13.58
CA PRO A 64 -10.03 30.54 13.88
C PRO A 64 -10.11 29.52 15.04
N ALA A 65 -11.26 29.38 15.71
CA ALA A 65 -11.42 28.62 16.95
C ALA A 65 -12.11 27.25 16.79
N HIS A 66 -12.21 26.70 15.57
CA HIS A 66 -12.91 25.44 15.37
C HIS A 66 -12.08 24.21 15.80
N LEU A 67 -12.67 23.41 16.69
CA LEU A 67 -12.38 21.99 16.82
C LEU A 67 -12.38 21.33 15.43
N GLY A 68 -11.36 20.53 15.12
CA GLY A 68 -11.28 19.75 13.88
C GLY A 68 -10.52 20.40 12.71
N VAL A 69 -9.93 21.60 12.85
CA VAL A 69 -9.05 22.18 11.80
C VAL A 69 -7.87 21.27 11.48
N GLN A 70 -7.20 20.76 12.52
CA GLN A 70 -6.08 19.83 12.37
C GLN A 70 -6.51 18.51 11.73
N GLU A 71 -7.69 18.00 12.07
CA GLU A 71 -8.24 16.77 11.50
C GLU A 71 -8.55 16.93 10.02
N LYS A 72 -9.15 18.06 9.61
CA LYS A 72 -9.41 18.39 8.20
C LYS A 72 -8.12 18.52 7.40
N GLN A 73 -7.13 19.26 7.94
CA GLN A 73 -5.83 19.40 7.30
C GLN A 73 -5.13 18.06 7.14
N LEU A 74 -5.17 17.21 8.18
CA LEU A 74 -4.59 15.88 8.15
C LEU A 74 -5.27 14.99 7.11
N ALA A 75 -6.61 14.99 7.06
CA ALA A 75 -7.37 14.23 6.07
C ALA A 75 -7.00 14.64 4.64
N GLN A 76 -6.80 15.94 4.38
CA GLN A 76 -6.34 16.43 3.08
C GLN A 76 -4.92 16.00 2.74
N LEU A 77 -4.00 16.02 3.71
CA LEU A 77 -2.64 15.50 3.52
C LEU A 77 -2.66 14.00 3.19
N GLN A 78 -3.45 13.22 3.92
CA GLN A 78 -3.63 11.79 3.68
C GLN A 78 -4.16 11.55 2.27
N GLU A 79 -5.22 12.24 1.86
CA GLU A 79 -5.81 12.05 0.54
C GLU A 79 -4.86 12.50 -0.59
N THR A 80 -4.10 13.59 -0.37
CA THR A 80 -3.06 14.01 -1.32
C THR A 80 -1.98 12.94 -1.49
N TYR A 81 -1.58 12.27 -0.40
CA TYR A 81 -0.69 11.11 -0.46
C TYR A 81 -1.31 9.97 -1.28
N ARG A 82 -2.58 9.62 -1.02
CA ARG A 82 -3.27 8.53 -1.72
C ARG A 82 -3.30 8.75 -3.23
N VAL A 83 -3.68 9.95 -3.67
CA VAL A 83 -3.70 10.33 -5.08
C VAL A 83 -2.30 10.33 -5.70
N CYS A 84 -1.27 10.81 -4.98
CA CYS A 84 0.11 10.82 -5.47
C CYS A 84 0.64 9.39 -5.67
N ASP A 85 0.30 8.47 -4.76
CA ASP A 85 0.69 7.07 -4.84
C ASP A 85 0.02 6.35 -6.01
N ASP A 86 -1.31 6.51 -6.17
CA ASP A 86 -2.05 5.94 -7.29
C ASP A 86 -1.57 6.49 -8.64
N LEU A 87 -1.23 7.78 -8.70
CA LEU A 87 -0.62 8.37 -9.88
C LEU A 87 0.76 7.75 -10.18
N HIS A 88 1.55 7.45 -9.15
CA HIS A 88 2.84 6.80 -9.34
C HIS A 88 2.71 5.36 -9.80
N ARG A 89 1.72 4.65 -9.26
CA ARG A 89 1.36 3.33 -9.72
C ARG A 89 0.96 3.34 -11.20
N TYR A 90 0.06 4.23 -11.61
CA TYR A 90 -0.30 4.41 -13.03
C TYR A 90 0.94 4.70 -13.88
N PHE A 91 1.79 5.62 -13.42
CA PHE A 91 3.04 5.94 -14.10
C PHE A 91 3.91 4.69 -14.29
N ARG A 92 4.05 3.85 -13.26
CA ARG A 92 4.84 2.62 -13.32
C ARG A 92 4.25 1.57 -14.25
N PHE A 93 2.95 1.30 -14.12
CA PHE A 93 2.30 0.13 -14.73
C PHE A 93 1.64 0.37 -16.08
N GLU A 94 1.40 1.62 -16.46
CA GLU A 94 0.72 1.93 -17.71
C GLU A 94 1.56 2.86 -18.58
N PHE A 95 2.19 3.87 -17.97
CA PHE A 95 2.94 4.86 -18.74
C PHE A 95 4.40 4.44 -19.02
N ALA A 96 5.13 3.97 -18.02
CA ALA A 96 6.57 3.73 -18.08
C ALA A 96 6.95 2.31 -18.53
N CYS A 97 5.99 1.39 -18.66
CA CYS A 97 6.22 -0.03 -18.98
C CYS A 97 7.01 -0.31 -20.25
N GLY A 98 7.08 0.63 -21.19
CA GLY A 98 7.88 0.53 -22.42
C GLY A 98 9.19 1.35 -22.41
N PHE A 99 9.43 2.17 -21.39
CA PHE A 99 10.59 3.07 -21.31
C PHE A 99 11.65 2.60 -20.31
N VAL A 100 11.30 1.69 -19.39
CA VAL A 100 12.26 1.02 -18.51
C VAL A 100 12.92 -0.10 -19.30
N ARG A 101 14.22 0.05 -19.58
CA ARG A 101 14.98 -0.88 -20.42
C ARG A 101 14.94 -2.31 -19.82
N PRO A 102 14.67 -3.35 -20.62
CA PRO A 102 14.64 -4.76 -20.17
C PRO A 102 15.95 -5.27 -19.53
N GLU A 103 17.05 -4.55 -19.72
CA GLU A 103 18.40 -4.97 -19.32
C GLU A 103 18.70 -4.75 -17.82
N LYS A 104 17.79 -4.13 -17.07
CA LYS A 104 17.92 -3.89 -15.63
C LYS A 104 16.64 -4.32 -14.92
N GLU A 105 16.55 -5.62 -14.64
CA GLU A 105 15.45 -6.28 -13.90
C GLU A 105 14.05 -6.00 -14.50
N VAL A 106 13.47 -7.03 -15.14
CA VAL A 106 12.04 -7.05 -15.38
C VAL A 106 11.35 -6.86 -14.03
N ASP A 107 10.68 -5.74 -13.82
CA ASP A 107 9.88 -5.51 -12.64
C ASP A 107 8.73 -6.52 -12.66
N GLY A 108 8.91 -7.65 -11.97
CA GLY A 108 7.96 -8.76 -11.98
C GLY A 108 6.56 -8.33 -11.57
N ARG A 109 6.43 -7.27 -10.77
CA ARG A 109 5.15 -6.69 -10.37
C ARG A 109 4.43 -6.03 -11.55
N THR A 110 5.18 -5.33 -12.40
CA THR A 110 4.66 -4.73 -13.64
C THR A 110 4.20 -5.80 -14.62
N MET A 111 5.01 -6.85 -14.82
CA MET A 111 4.64 -7.97 -15.68
C MET A 111 3.39 -8.71 -15.18
N CYS A 112 3.32 -9.00 -13.88
CA CYS A 112 2.14 -9.60 -13.26
C CYS A 112 0.88 -8.73 -13.45
N TYR A 113 0.98 -7.41 -13.25
CA TYR A 113 -0.15 -6.50 -13.48
C TYR A 113 -0.64 -6.56 -14.93
N GLN A 114 0.27 -6.54 -15.90
CA GLN A 114 -0.09 -6.62 -17.31
C GLN A 114 -0.80 -7.95 -17.65
N LEU A 115 -0.28 -9.07 -17.14
CA LEU A 115 -0.91 -10.38 -17.34
C LEU A 115 -2.33 -10.42 -16.77
N LEU A 116 -2.55 -9.90 -15.56
CA LEU A 116 -3.87 -9.80 -14.95
C LEU A 116 -4.79 -8.87 -15.75
N SER A 117 -4.29 -7.74 -16.24
CA SER A 117 -5.08 -6.75 -16.99
C SER A 117 -5.55 -7.23 -18.37
N GLN A 118 -4.85 -8.22 -18.95
CA GLN A 118 -5.22 -8.80 -20.25
C GLN A 118 -6.34 -9.84 -20.12
N ASP A 119 -6.51 -10.40 -18.92
CA ASP A 119 -7.54 -11.38 -18.62
C ASP A 119 -8.76 -10.67 -18.01
N ASN A 120 -9.78 -10.42 -18.84
CA ASN A 120 -11.02 -9.79 -18.41
C ASN A 120 -11.79 -10.60 -17.36
N ALA A 121 -11.45 -11.88 -17.14
CA ALA A 121 -12.04 -12.71 -16.10
C ALA A 121 -11.23 -12.70 -14.79
N SER A 122 -10.10 -11.98 -14.74
CA SER A 122 -9.29 -11.91 -13.53
C SER A 122 -10.03 -11.20 -12.40
N PRO A 123 -10.14 -11.82 -11.20
CA PRO A 123 -10.88 -11.27 -10.08
C PRO A 123 -10.21 -10.00 -9.54
N GLY A 124 -11.03 -9.08 -9.02
CA GLY A 124 -10.56 -7.90 -8.31
C GLY A 124 -10.15 -8.19 -6.87
N VAL A 125 -9.70 -7.15 -6.17
CA VAL A 125 -9.25 -7.25 -4.76
C VAL A 125 -10.37 -7.80 -3.85
N SER A 126 -11.59 -7.30 -3.98
CA SER A 126 -12.73 -7.78 -3.18
C SER A 126 -13.10 -9.22 -3.51
N ASP A 127 -12.97 -9.63 -4.77
CA ASP A 127 -13.38 -10.96 -5.23
C ASP A 127 -12.43 -12.04 -4.69
N VAL A 128 -11.12 -11.78 -4.68
CA VAL A 128 -10.14 -12.73 -4.13
C VAL A 128 -10.29 -12.91 -2.61
N PHE A 129 -10.74 -11.87 -1.88
CA PHE A 129 -11.11 -11.97 -0.47
C PHE A 129 -12.40 -12.76 -0.23
N LYS A 130 -13.32 -12.76 -1.21
CA LYS A 130 -14.54 -13.58 -1.18
C LYS A 130 -14.29 -15.03 -1.61
N GLY A 131 -13.05 -15.41 -1.87
CA GLY A 131 -12.64 -16.77 -2.20
C GLY A 131 -12.51 -17.07 -3.69
N GLU A 132 -12.65 -16.06 -4.56
CA GLU A 132 -12.47 -16.28 -6.00
C GLU A 132 -10.98 -16.46 -6.36
N GLY A 133 -10.72 -17.33 -7.34
CA GLY A 133 -9.37 -17.59 -7.86
C GLY A 133 -8.47 -18.46 -6.97
N SER A 134 -7.39 -18.94 -7.56
CA SER A 134 -6.38 -19.75 -6.86
C SER A 134 -5.57 -18.91 -5.86
N ASN A 135 -4.72 -19.57 -5.05
CA ASN A 135 -3.80 -18.85 -4.15
C ASN A 135 -2.80 -17.98 -4.93
N ASP A 136 -2.40 -18.39 -6.13
CA ASP A 136 -1.55 -17.59 -7.00
C ASP A 136 -2.28 -16.35 -7.51
N THR A 137 -3.56 -16.49 -7.89
CA THR A 137 -4.40 -15.35 -8.28
C THR A 137 -4.55 -14.37 -7.12
N LEU A 138 -4.89 -14.86 -5.92
CA LEU A 138 -4.97 -14.04 -4.70
C LEU A 138 -3.67 -13.27 -4.47
N PHE A 139 -2.53 -13.97 -4.50
CA PHE A 139 -1.24 -13.35 -4.28
C PHE A 139 -0.95 -12.26 -5.31
N ASN A 140 -1.13 -12.54 -6.60
CA ASN A 140 -0.80 -11.61 -7.67
C ASN A 140 -1.73 -10.39 -7.66
N VAL A 141 -3.04 -10.58 -7.41
CA VAL A 141 -4.02 -9.49 -7.31
C VAL A 141 -3.67 -8.57 -6.14
N LEU A 142 -3.38 -9.12 -4.95
CA LEU A 142 -3.05 -8.32 -3.77
C LEU A 142 -1.67 -7.66 -3.87
N TRP A 143 -0.66 -8.37 -4.37
CA TRP A 143 0.69 -7.82 -4.55
C TRP A 143 0.68 -6.66 -5.53
N THR A 144 -0.09 -6.80 -6.61
CA THR A 144 -0.29 -5.75 -7.60
C THR A 144 -1.49 -4.87 -7.27
N ALA A 145 -2.04 -4.84 -6.06
CA ALA A 145 -3.22 -4.01 -5.76
C ALA A 145 -2.88 -2.49 -5.71
N PRO A 146 -3.81 -1.61 -6.13
CA PRO A 146 -3.74 -0.18 -5.81
C PRO A 146 -3.91 0.05 -4.31
N GLN A 147 -4.07 1.29 -3.89
CA GLN A 147 -4.55 1.55 -2.53
C GLN A 147 -5.93 0.92 -2.30
N TRP A 148 -6.14 0.39 -1.10
CA TRP A 148 -7.42 -0.22 -0.76
C TRP A 148 -8.48 0.83 -0.54
N THR A 149 -9.68 0.59 -1.04
CA THR A 149 -10.87 1.33 -0.62
C THR A 149 -11.31 0.91 0.79
N GLN A 150 -12.21 1.67 1.42
CA GLN A 150 -12.79 1.26 2.71
C GLN A 150 -13.57 -0.06 2.57
N GLU A 151 -14.26 -0.26 1.44
CA GLU A 151 -14.97 -1.52 1.15
C GLU A 151 -14.00 -2.71 1.06
N GLN A 152 -12.87 -2.54 0.37
CA GLN A 152 -11.85 -3.59 0.28
C GLN A 152 -11.18 -3.89 1.62
N ALA A 153 -10.98 -2.88 2.46
CA ALA A 153 -10.48 -3.08 3.83
C ALA A 153 -11.49 -3.90 4.66
N HIS A 154 -12.78 -3.60 4.55
CA HIS A 154 -13.85 -4.36 5.20
C HIS A 154 -13.95 -5.81 4.69
N ASP A 155 -13.82 -6.03 3.38
CA ASP A 155 -13.76 -7.37 2.82
C ASP A 155 -12.53 -8.14 3.32
N ALA A 156 -11.38 -7.48 3.47
CA ALA A 156 -10.16 -8.07 4.02
C ALA A 156 -10.31 -8.45 5.50
N GLU A 157 -10.98 -7.62 6.30
CA GLU A 157 -11.30 -7.94 7.71
C GLU A 157 -12.17 -9.19 7.81
N LYS A 158 -13.25 -9.28 7.02
CA LYS A 158 -14.08 -10.49 6.98
C LYS A 158 -13.30 -11.73 6.54
N PHE A 159 -12.39 -11.58 5.59
CA PHE A 159 -11.53 -12.67 5.13
C PHE A 159 -10.58 -13.16 6.24
N LEU A 160 -10.17 -12.29 7.15
CA LEU A 160 -9.35 -12.64 8.31
C LEU A 160 -10.17 -13.39 9.38
N ASP A 161 -11.43 -12.99 9.56
CA ASP A 161 -12.35 -13.54 10.57
C ASP A 161 -13.06 -14.83 10.11
N ASP A 162 -12.96 -15.21 8.83
CA ASP A 162 -13.57 -16.44 8.32
C ASP A 162 -12.90 -17.69 8.90
N GLU A 163 -13.58 -18.35 9.85
CA GLU A 163 -13.12 -19.59 10.49
C GLU A 163 -12.99 -20.77 9.50
N ASN A 164 -13.63 -20.68 8.32
CA ASN A 164 -13.53 -21.70 7.28
C ASN A 164 -12.40 -21.43 6.29
N ALA A 165 -11.75 -20.26 6.37
CA ALA A 165 -10.65 -19.93 5.49
C ALA A 165 -9.41 -20.76 5.84
N ASP A 166 -8.76 -21.28 4.80
CA ASP A 166 -7.47 -21.96 4.94
C ASP A 166 -6.41 -20.97 5.47
N GLY A 167 -5.81 -21.29 6.62
CA GLY A 167 -4.77 -20.48 7.24
C GLY A 167 -3.55 -20.25 6.35
N GLU A 168 -3.26 -21.14 5.39
CA GLU A 168 -2.21 -20.91 4.37
C GLU A 168 -2.63 -19.86 3.34
N ARG A 169 -3.90 -19.85 2.92
CA ARG A 169 -4.44 -18.82 2.01
C ARG A 169 -4.43 -17.45 2.68
N GLN A 170 -4.81 -17.36 3.96
CA GLN A 170 -4.69 -16.11 4.73
C GLN A 170 -3.24 -15.66 4.85
N ALA A 171 -2.31 -16.59 5.15
CA ALA A 171 -0.88 -16.29 5.22
C ALA A 171 -0.29 -15.84 3.87
N MET A 172 -0.83 -16.37 2.76
CA MET A 172 -0.48 -15.94 1.40
C MET A 172 -0.91 -14.49 1.17
N ALA A 173 -2.14 -14.12 1.55
CA ALA A 173 -2.62 -12.74 1.48
C ALA A 173 -1.72 -11.79 2.29
N ALA A 174 -1.35 -12.18 3.53
CA ALA A 174 -0.43 -11.40 4.37
C ALA A 174 0.93 -11.17 3.70
N SER A 175 1.44 -12.18 2.99
CA SER A 175 2.71 -12.08 2.25
C SER A 175 2.60 -11.14 1.05
N ALA A 176 1.53 -11.25 0.28
CA ALA A 176 1.26 -10.38 -0.87
C ALA A 176 1.12 -8.90 -0.44
N VAL A 177 0.34 -8.66 0.63
CA VAL A 177 0.16 -7.33 1.22
C VAL A 177 1.47 -6.77 1.75
N THR A 178 2.31 -7.58 2.40
CA THR A 178 3.65 -7.16 2.83
C THR A 178 4.50 -6.66 1.66
N LEU A 179 4.56 -7.43 0.56
CA LEU A 179 5.34 -7.06 -0.62
C LEU A 179 4.75 -5.85 -1.37
N ARG A 180 3.41 -5.72 -1.38
CA ARG A 180 2.73 -4.51 -1.85
C ARG A 180 3.23 -3.32 -1.03
N LEU A 181 3.15 -3.41 0.30
CA LEU A 181 3.52 -2.34 1.23
C LEU A 181 5.00 -1.97 1.18
N PHE A 182 5.87 -2.85 0.71
CA PHE A 182 7.27 -2.50 0.41
C PHE A 182 7.43 -1.58 -0.79
N SER A 183 6.47 -1.55 -1.71
CA SER A 183 6.55 -0.70 -2.90
C SER A 183 5.93 0.67 -2.66
N SER A 184 4.79 0.72 -1.97
CA SER A 184 4.19 1.96 -1.46
C SER A 184 3.40 1.71 -0.19
N PHE A 185 3.31 2.70 0.68
CA PHE A 185 2.56 2.58 1.91
C PHE A 185 1.05 2.77 1.65
N ASP A 186 0.22 2.00 2.34
CA ASP A 186 -1.23 2.16 2.44
C ASP A 186 -1.63 1.87 3.89
N ASP A 187 -2.35 2.81 4.49
CA ASP A 187 -2.72 2.76 5.90
C ASP A 187 -3.65 1.57 6.20
N ARG A 188 -4.62 1.29 5.32
CA ARG A 188 -5.64 0.26 5.52
C ARG A 188 -5.04 -1.13 5.42
N GLN A 189 -4.19 -1.36 4.41
CA GLN A 189 -3.42 -2.59 4.26
C GLN A 189 -2.50 -2.85 5.44
N PHE A 190 -1.83 -1.80 5.94
CA PHE A 190 -0.93 -1.94 7.08
C PHE A 190 -1.68 -2.21 8.38
N VAL A 191 -2.81 -1.55 8.62
CA VAL A 191 -3.70 -1.84 9.75
C VAL A 191 -4.17 -3.29 9.71
N TRP A 192 -4.67 -3.75 8.56
CA TRP A 192 -5.08 -5.14 8.36
C TRP A 192 -3.94 -6.12 8.64
N LEU A 193 -2.73 -5.83 8.17
CA LEU A 193 -1.55 -6.68 8.43
C LEU A 193 -1.21 -6.74 9.92
N CYS A 194 -1.36 -5.63 10.65
CA CYS A 194 -1.19 -5.59 12.11
C CYS A 194 -2.28 -6.38 12.85
N GLN A 195 -3.53 -6.31 12.40
CA GLN A 195 -4.63 -7.13 12.94
C GLN A 195 -4.34 -8.62 12.72
N ALA A 196 -3.95 -9.02 11.50
CA ALA A 196 -3.59 -10.39 11.16
C ALA A 196 -2.41 -10.92 11.98
N ALA A 197 -1.48 -10.06 12.38
CA ALA A 197 -0.36 -10.41 13.26
C ALA A 197 -0.81 -10.72 14.70
N GLN A 198 -1.95 -10.18 15.14
CA GLN A 198 -2.50 -10.42 16.47
C GLN A 198 -3.42 -11.66 16.51
N THR A 199 -3.85 -12.15 15.34
CA THR A 199 -4.62 -13.40 15.20
C THR A 199 -3.78 -14.60 15.63
N LYS A 200 -4.34 -15.47 16.47
CA LYS A 200 -3.67 -16.66 17.03
C LYS A 200 -4.20 -17.99 16.48
N THR A 201 -5.12 -17.95 15.51
CA THR A 201 -5.79 -19.15 14.96
C THR A 201 -4.88 -19.99 14.07
N SER A 202 -3.98 -19.35 13.32
CA SER A 202 -3.01 -20.01 12.43
C SER A 202 -1.58 -19.57 12.73
N GLY A 203 -0.70 -20.54 13.03
CA GLY A 203 0.71 -20.27 13.31
C GLY A 203 1.49 -19.72 12.10
N VAL A 204 1.12 -20.15 10.89
CA VAL A 204 1.75 -19.68 9.63
C VAL A 204 1.32 -18.25 9.33
N LEU A 205 0.02 -17.95 9.43
CA LEU A 205 -0.52 -16.59 9.30
C LEU A 205 0.15 -15.66 10.30
N HIS A 206 0.13 -16.03 11.58
CA HIS A 206 0.74 -15.26 12.65
C HIS A 206 2.21 -14.94 12.33
N THR A 207 2.98 -15.95 11.91
CA THR A 207 4.40 -15.78 11.58
C THR A 207 4.63 -14.82 10.42
N ARG A 208 3.92 -15.01 9.30
CA ARG A 208 4.10 -14.16 8.10
C ARG A 208 3.63 -12.73 8.34
N SER A 209 2.50 -12.55 9.03
CA SER A 209 1.94 -11.23 9.35
C SER A 209 2.81 -10.45 10.33
N VAL A 210 3.32 -11.08 11.39
CA VAL A 210 4.21 -10.42 12.36
C VAL A 210 5.50 -9.95 11.70
N ILE A 211 6.16 -10.81 10.91
CA ILE A 211 7.38 -10.45 10.19
C ILE A 211 7.09 -9.34 9.17
N GLY A 212 6.01 -9.48 8.41
CA GLY A 212 5.60 -8.49 7.43
C GLY A 212 5.34 -7.13 8.05
N ALA A 213 4.55 -7.07 9.12
CA ALA A 213 4.21 -5.83 9.81
C ALA A 213 5.47 -5.13 10.37
N VAL A 214 6.40 -5.86 10.98
CA VAL A 214 7.66 -5.29 11.48
C VAL A 214 8.51 -4.73 10.34
N LEU A 215 8.70 -5.49 9.26
CA LEU A 215 9.49 -5.04 8.12
C LEU A 215 8.87 -3.83 7.43
N VAL A 216 7.54 -3.82 7.27
CA VAL A 216 6.82 -2.66 6.70
C VAL A 216 6.94 -1.45 7.62
N ALA A 217 6.76 -1.61 8.94
CA ALA A 217 6.88 -0.52 9.89
C ALA A 217 8.27 0.14 9.84
N ILE A 218 9.33 -0.66 9.73
CA ILE A 218 10.71 -0.15 9.58
C ILE A 218 10.87 0.55 8.24
N LYS A 219 10.43 -0.08 7.15
CA LYS A 219 10.61 0.45 5.78
C LYS A 219 9.82 1.74 5.53
N GLN A 220 8.62 1.83 6.09
CA GLN A 220 7.65 2.91 5.85
C GLN A 220 7.50 3.84 7.06
N GLN A 221 8.45 3.82 8.00
CA GLN A 221 8.40 4.59 9.25
C GLN A 221 8.15 6.10 9.05
N GLU A 222 8.61 6.66 7.93
CA GLU A 222 8.44 8.08 7.60
C GLU A 222 6.98 8.46 7.32
N TRP A 223 6.12 7.49 6.98
CA TRP A 223 4.70 7.70 6.66
C TRP A 223 3.78 7.53 7.86
N LEU A 224 4.19 6.78 8.90
CA LEU A 224 3.36 6.54 10.08
C LEU A 224 2.85 7.84 10.77
N PRO A 225 3.63 8.93 10.87
CA PRO A 225 3.11 10.20 11.43
C PRO A 225 1.92 10.78 10.65
N LEU A 226 1.84 10.53 9.34
CA LEU A 226 0.74 11.00 8.49
C LEU A 226 -0.54 10.18 8.69
N PHE A 227 -0.44 8.96 9.22
CA PHE A 227 -1.55 8.03 9.42
C PHE A 227 -1.62 7.59 10.89
N PRO A 228 -2.27 8.39 11.77
CA PRO A 228 -2.29 8.14 13.21
C PRO A 228 -2.83 6.78 13.61
N GLU A 229 -3.87 6.29 12.92
CA GLU A 229 -4.43 4.97 13.18
C GLU A 229 -3.40 3.86 12.90
N ALA A 230 -2.75 3.90 11.74
CA ALA A 230 -1.67 2.97 11.42
C ALA A 230 -0.52 3.03 12.43
N LYS A 231 -0.16 4.23 12.91
CA LYS A 231 0.84 4.42 13.96
C LYS A 231 0.40 3.81 15.30
N GLU A 232 -0.87 3.93 15.65
CA GLU A 232 -1.43 3.31 16.86
C GLU A 232 -1.36 1.79 16.76
N TRP A 233 -1.75 1.21 15.62
CA TRP A 233 -1.64 -0.22 15.37
C TRP A 233 -0.20 -0.74 15.43
N ALA A 234 0.76 0.02 14.86
CA ALA A 234 2.18 -0.31 15.01
C ALA A 234 2.63 -0.31 16.48
N SER A 235 2.15 0.67 17.27
CA SER A 235 2.47 0.76 18.70
C SER A 235 1.90 -0.43 19.47
N ARG A 236 0.63 -0.80 19.21
CA ARG A 236 -0.01 -2.00 19.77
C ARG A 236 0.74 -3.28 19.41
N LEU A 237 1.30 -3.38 18.22
CA LEU A 237 2.12 -4.52 17.81
C LEU A 237 3.43 -4.61 18.62
N VAL A 238 4.07 -3.47 18.93
CA VAL A 238 5.23 -3.43 19.83
C VAL A 238 4.85 -3.92 21.22
N ASP A 239 3.73 -3.43 21.77
CA ASP A 239 3.25 -3.87 23.09
C ASP A 239 2.95 -5.37 23.09
N PHE A 240 2.26 -5.86 22.06
CA PHE A 240 1.95 -7.28 21.88
C PHE A 240 3.21 -8.15 21.79
N THR A 241 4.20 -7.75 20.98
CA THR A 241 5.47 -8.50 20.84
C THR A 241 6.35 -8.41 22.09
N SER A 242 6.23 -7.35 22.89
CA SER A 242 6.93 -7.23 24.18
C SER A 242 6.31 -8.10 25.28
N ALA A 243 4.98 -8.24 25.30
CA ALA A 243 4.26 -9.08 26.26
C ALA A 243 4.27 -10.56 25.88
N TYR A 244 4.52 -10.88 24.61
CA TYR A 244 4.60 -12.24 24.08
C TYR A 244 6.08 -12.57 23.74
N PRO A 245 6.80 -13.33 24.58
CA PRO A 245 8.15 -13.84 24.27
C PRO A 245 8.31 -14.60 22.92
N PRO A 246 7.24 -15.08 22.24
CA PRO A 246 7.39 -15.80 20.97
C PRO A 246 7.92 -15.01 19.79
N PHE A 247 8.06 -13.69 19.79
CA PHE A 247 8.54 -12.98 18.58
C PHE A 247 9.88 -13.55 18.08
N TRP A 248 10.83 -13.77 18.98
CA TRP A 248 12.13 -14.35 18.63
C TRP A 248 12.00 -15.79 18.13
N SER A 249 11.10 -16.59 18.72
CA SER A 249 10.87 -17.96 18.26
C SER A 249 10.07 -18.02 16.96
N VAL A 250 9.25 -17.02 16.65
CA VAL A 250 8.55 -16.82 15.38
C VAL A 250 9.57 -16.45 14.29
N LEU A 251 10.45 -15.48 14.55
CA LEU A 251 11.54 -15.11 13.65
C LEU A 251 12.47 -16.29 13.38
N GLN A 252 12.87 -17.01 14.43
CA GLN A 252 13.74 -18.18 14.30
C GLN A 252 13.08 -19.30 13.49
N ARG A 253 11.79 -19.58 13.71
CA ARG A 253 11.03 -20.55 12.91
C ARG A 253 10.93 -20.15 11.45
N ALA A 254 10.66 -18.88 11.17
CA ALA A 254 10.61 -18.38 9.80
C ALA A 254 11.97 -18.53 9.08
N LEU A 255 13.07 -18.20 9.77
CA LEU A 255 14.42 -18.38 9.23
C LEU A 255 14.79 -19.85 9.01
N TRP A 256 14.31 -20.75 9.88
CA TRP A 256 14.49 -22.18 9.70
C TRP A 256 13.74 -22.68 8.47
N ILE A 257 12.46 -22.34 8.33
CA ILE A 257 11.64 -22.74 7.17
C ILE A 257 12.24 -22.19 5.86
N ALA A 258 12.83 -21.00 5.88
CA ALA A 258 13.53 -20.44 4.72
C ALA A 258 14.77 -21.25 4.28
N GLN A 259 15.39 -22.05 5.17
CA GLN A 259 16.43 -22.99 4.77
C GLN A 259 15.87 -24.20 4.02
N GLU A 260 14.61 -24.55 4.27
CA GLU A 260 13.93 -25.71 3.67
C GLU A 260 13.24 -25.35 2.34
N THR A 261 13.05 -24.07 2.04
CA THR A 261 12.54 -23.65 0.73
C THR A 261 13.54 -23.97 -0.39
N VAL A 262 13.09 -24.77 -1.35
CA VAL A 262 13.83 -25.15 -2.57
C VAL A 262 14.44 -23.91 -3.21
N PRO A 263 15.72 -23.95 -3.67
CA PRO A 263 16.33 -22.82 -4.34
C PRO A 263 15.45 -22.31 -5.48
N PHE A 264 15.16 -21.00 -5.48
CA PHE A 264 14.52 -20.31 -6.61
C PHE A 264 15.31 -20.62 -7.88
N SER A 265 14.80 -21.53 -8.71
CA SER A 265 15.42 -21.87 -9.99
C SER A 265 15.23 -20.68 -10.94
N ARG A 266 16.36 -20.19 -11.46
CA ARG A 266 16.49 -19.03 -12.38
C ARG A 266 15.82 -19.23 -13.76
N HIS A 267 14.68 -19.91 -13.85
CA HIS A 267 14.01 -20.16 -15.14
C HIS A 267 13.09 -19.02 -15.61
N LEU A 268 13.01 -17.90 -14.88
CA LEU A 268 12.29 -16.68 -15.30
C LEU A 268 13.13 -15.74 -16.19
N ILE A 269 14.39 -16.07 -16.48
CA ILE A 269 15.18 -15.40 -17.50
C ILE A 269 15.41 -16.43 -18.61
N LYS A 270 14.50 -16.49 -19.58
CA LYS A 270 14.77 -17.20 -20.83
C LYS A 270 15.66 -16.32 -21.70
N GLU A 271 16.71 -16.94 -22.23
CA GLU A 271 17.66 -16.41 -23.22
C GLU A 271 16.98 -15.84 -24.46
#